data_AF-A0A8T4PCY8-F1
#
_entry.id   AF-A0A8T4PCY8-F1
#
_cell.length_a   1.000
_cell.length_b   1.000
_cell.length_c   1.000
_cell.angle_alpha   90.00
_cell.angle_beta   90.00
_cell.angle_gamma   90.00
#
_symmetry.space_group_name_H-M   'P 1'
#
loop_
_entity.id
_entity.type
_entity.pdbx_description
1 polymer ?
#
loop_
_entity_poly.entity_id
_entity_poly.type
_entity_poly.pdbx_seq_one_letter_code
_entity_poly.pdbx_strand_id
1 'polypeptide(L)'
;MNQNISLNKKDLIGINQQVGSNGKFHNEDSIDFALSIAKQNKSWLYELSYIVRGLLVDHCFEDGNKRTAIIVIITYFDDNNMDYDKDKLTKTVWNISKKNIADINKLMRMIKNAVVP
;
A
#
# COMPACT_ATOMS: atom_id res chain seq x y z
N MET A 1 -14.62 -10.49 -14.19
CA MET A 1 -14.72 -11.12 -12.85
C MET A 1 -13.72 -10.41 -11.99
N ASN A 2 -14.17 -9.61 -11.02
CA ASN A 2 -13.26 -8.96 -10.07
C ASN A 2 -12.73 -10.04 -9.14
N GLN A 3 -11.47 -10.43 -9.32
CA GLN A 3 -10.76 -11.11 -8.24
C GLN A 3 -10.50 -10.02 -7.20
N ASN A 4 -10.78 -10.26 -5.93
CA ASN A 4 -10.29 -9.37 -4.88
C ASN A 4 -8.85 -9.83 -4.62
N ILE A 5 -7.86 -9.06 -5.05
CA ILE A 5 -6.48 -9.34 -4.65
C ILE A 5 -6.35 -9.24 -3.12
N SER A 6 -5.77 -10.27 -2.51
CA SER A 6 -5.39 -10.28 -1.10
C SER A 6 -3.89 -10.56 -1.06
N LEU A 7 -3.09 -9.52 -0.89
CA LEU A 7 -1.65 -9.67 -0.76
C LEU A 7 -1.32 -10.39 0.55
N ASN A 8 -0.31 -11.24 0.53
CA ASN A 8 0.29 -11.83 1.72
C ASN A 8 1.72 -11.29 1.93
N LYS A 9 2.37 -11.69 3.04
CA LYS A 9 3.74 -11.25 3.36
C LYS A 9 4.76 -11.59 2.26
N LYS A 10 4.65 -12.77 1.65
CA LYS A 10 5.56 -13.20 0.58
C LYS A 10 5.40 -12.32 -0.66
N ASP A 11 4.18 -11.90 -0.97
CA ASP A 11 3.94 -10.96 -2.07
C ASP A 11 4.57 -9.60 -1.79
N LEU A 12 4.41 -9.07 -0.56
CA LEU A 12 5.03 -7.81 -0.16
C LEU A 12 6.57 -7.86 -0.19
N ILE A 13 7.16 -8.97 0.26
CA ILE A 13 8.60 -9.22 0.15
C ILE A 13 9.02 -9.24 -1.33
N GLY A 14 8.28 -9.96 -2.18
CA GLY A 14 8.55 -10.03 -3.60
C GLY A 14 8.51 -8.66 -4.27
N ILE A 15 7.49 -7.85 -3.98
CA ILE A 15 7.38 -6.47 -4.48
C ILE A 15 8.54 -5.61 -3.98
N ASN A 16 8.93 -5.74 -2.71
CA ASN A 16 10.07 -5.00 -2.14
C ASN A 16 11.38 -5.36 -2.85
N GLN A 17 11.59 -6.63 -3.17
CA GLN A 17 12.75 -7.10 -3.93
C GLN A 17 12.72 -6.60 -5.38
N GLN A 18 11.56 -6.57 -6.02
CA GLN A 18 11.38 -6.05 -7.39
C GLN A 18 11.79 -4.57 -7.51
N VAL A 19 11.63 -3.78 -6.44
CA VAL A 19 12.06 -2.36 -6.42
C VAL A 19 13.52 -2.18 -5.96
N GLY A 20 14.30 -3.26 -5.94
CA GLY A 20 15.74 -3.26 -5.67
C GLY A 20 16.12 -3.23 -4.19
N SER A 21 15.22 -3.63 -3.29
CA SER A 21 15.46 -3.71 -1.84
C SER A 21 15.68 -5.16 -1.38
N ASN A 22 16.00 -5.37 -0.10
CA ASN A 22 16.44 -6.68 0.40
C ASN A 22 15.29 -7.60 0.89
N GLY A 23 14.05 -7.10 0.95
CA GLY A 23 12.89 -7.85 1.42
C GLY A 23 12.85 -8.08 2.94
N LYS A 24 13.70 -7.42 3.73
CA LYS A 24 13.76 -7.61 5.18
C LYS A 24 12.82 -6.67 5.91
N PHE A 25 11.96 -7.24 6.75
CA PHE A 25 11.13 -6.46 7.66
C PHE A 25 11.97 -5.90 8.81
N HIS A 26 11.74 -4.64 9.12
CA HIS A 26 12.19 -3.95 10.34
C HIS A 26 11.08 -3.96 11.42
N ASN A 27 9.82 -3.81 11.00
CA ASN A 27 8.65 -3.78 11.87
C ASN A 27 7.58 -4.72 11.29
N GLU A 28 7.81 -6.02 11.46
CA GLU A 28 6.95 -7.08 10.91
C GLU A 28 5.54 -7.05 11.50
N ASP A 29 5.41 -6.74 12.80
CA ASP A 29 4.14 -6.67 13.52
C ASP A 29 3.14 -5.68 12.88
N SER A 30 3.63 -4.56 12.36
CA SER A 30 2.80 -3.58 11.66
C SER A 30 2.16 -4.17 10.38
N ILE A 31 2.93 -4.96 9.62
CA ILE A 31 2.40 -5.65 8.44
C ILE A 31 1.49 -6.80 8.84
N ASP A 32 1.84 -7.57 9.87
CA ASP A 32 0.97 -8.65 10.33
C ASP A 32 -0.40 -8.12 10.78
N PHE A 33 -0.41 -6.98 11.47
CA PHE A 33 -1.64 -6.29 11.80
C PHE A 33 -2.39 -5.83 10.54
N ALA A 34 -1.72 -5.16 9.60
CA ALA A 34 -2.36 -4.68 8.36
C ALA A 34 -2.98 -5.84 7.54
N LEU A 35 -2.26 -6.95 7.40
CA LEU A 35 -2.75 -8.14 6.71
C LEU A 35 -3.84 -8.89 7.48
N SER A 36 -3.89 -8.77 8.81
CA SER A 36 -5.00 -9.30 9.60
C SER A 36 -6.32 -8.57 9.31
N ILE A 37 -6.27 -7.28 8.94
CA ILE A 37 -7.45 -6.51 8.55
C ILE A 37 -8.02 -7.01 7.22
N ALA A 38 -7.18 -7.43 6.28
CA ALA A 38 -7.61 -8.03 5.01
C ALA A 38 -8.56 -9.22 5.23
N LYS A 39 -8.32 -10.01 6.29
CA LYS A 39 -9.15 -11.17 6.67
C LYS A 39 -10.54 -10.81 7.19
N GLN A 40 -10.82 -9.53 7.45
CA GLN A 40 -12.10 -9.06 7.98
C GLN A 40 -13.15 -8.72 6.90
N ASN A 41 -12.91 -9.09 5.63
CA ASN A 41 -13.83 -8.89 4.50
C ASN A 41 -14.33 -7.44 4.35
N LYS A 42 -13.43 -6.47 4.53
CA LYS A 42 -13.71 -5.04 4.26
C LYS A 42 -13.48 -4.73 2.77
N SER A 43 -13.77 -3.50 2.35
CA SER A 43 -13.47 -3.06 0.97
C SER A 43 -11.96 -3.09 0.70
N TRP A 44 -11.55 -3.44 -0.52
CA TRP A 44 -10.15 -3.47 -0.95
C TRP A 44 -9.40 -2.15 -0.63
N LEU A 45 -10.06 -0.99 -0.75
CA LEU A 45 -9.43 0.32 -0.46
C LEU A 45 -9.12 0.50 1.04
N TYR A 46 -9.93 -0.12 1.90
CA TYR A 46 -9.73 -0.12 3.35
C TYR A 46 -8.51 -0.98 3.69
N GLU A 47 -8.45 -2.20 3.16
CA GLU A 47 -7.29 -3.09 3.27
C GLU A 47 -6.01 -2.42 2.77
N LEU A 48 -6.03 -1.88 1.54
CA LEU A 48 -4.91 -1.17 0.94
C LEU A 48 -4.43 -0.02 1.84
N SER A 49 -5.35 0.71 2.49
CA SER A 49 -4.98 1.84 3.36
C SER A 49 -4.23 1.39 4.62
N TYR A 50 -4.52 0.20 5.16
CA TYR A 50 -3.74 -0.36 6.27
C TYR A 50 -2.35 -0.82 5.81
N ILE A 51 -2.24 -1.46 4.65
CA ILE A 51 -0.94 -1.87 4.09
C ILE A 51 -0.08 -0.63 3.81
N VAL A 52 -0.66 0.39 3.18
CA VAL A 52 0.02 1.66 2.89
C VAL A 52 0.45 2.38 4.17
N ARG A 53 -0.37 2.37 5.23
CA ARG A 53 0.04 2.89 6.55
C ARG A 53 1.27 2.14 7.08
N GLY A 54 1.25 0.81 7.05
CA GLY A 54 2.37 -0.01 7.54
C GLY A 54 3.67 0.27 6.78
N LEU A 55 3.59 0.42 5.46
CA LEU A 55 4.73 0.77 4.61
C LEU A 55 5.23 2.19 4.86
N LEU A 56 4.34 3.19 4.83
CA LEU A 56 4.75 4.60 4.73
C LEU A 56 4.93 5.30 6.08
N VAL A 57 4.24 4.83 7.13
CA VAL A 57 4.24 5.45 8.46
C VAL A 57 5.02 4.58 9.46
N ASP A 58 4.73 3.28 9.47
CA ASP A 58 5.34 2.36 10.44
C ASP A 58 6.68 1.78 9.94
N HIS A 59 7.07 2.11 8.70
CA HIS A 59 8.34 1.71 8.06
C HIS A 59 8.63 0.21 8.18
N CYS A 60 7.70 -0.61 7.71
CA CYS A 60 7.78 -2.05 7.95
C CYS A 60 9.01 -2.74 7.36
N PHE A 61 9.58 -2.25 6.24
CA PHE A 61 10.83 -2.77 5.66
C PHE A 61 12.05 -1.92 6.08
N GLU A 62 13.24 -2.53 6.06
CA GLU A 62 14.51 -1.81 6.27
C GLU A 62 14.76 -0.72 5.21
N ASP A 63 14.45 -1.00 3.93
CA ASP A 63 14.49 -0.06 2.81
C ASP A 63 13.32 -0.31 1.84
N GLY A 64 13.07 0.64 0.94
CA GLY A 64 12.19 0.45 -0.20
C GLY A 64 10.73 0.77 0.07
N ASN A 65 10.34 1.03 1.32
CA ASN A 65 8.95 1.28 1.75
C ASN A 65 8.10 2.14 0.79
N LYS A 66 8.61 3.31 0.37
CA LYS A 66 7.89 4.21 -0.55
C LYS A 66 7.70 3.60 -1.94
N ARG A 67 8.73 2.94 -2.47
CA ARG A 67 8.69 2.29 -3.79
C ARG A 67 7.75 1.08 -3.75
N THR A 68 7.85 0.27 -2.70
CA THR A 68 6.92 -0.84 -2.43
C THR A 68 5.48 -0.35 -2.35
N ALA A 69 5.19 0.74 -1.63
CA ALA A 69 3.84 1.29 -1.52
C ALA A 69 3.26 1.74 -2.87
N ILE A 70 4.08 2.33 -3.75
CA ILE A 70 3.64 2.70 -5.11
C ILE A 70 3.20 1.45 -5.87
N ILE A 71 4.04 0.41 -5.90
CA ILE A 71 3.72 -0.83 -6.63
C ILE A 71 2.49 -1.50 -6.03
N VAL A 72 2.38 -1.59 -4.70
CA VAL A 72 1.19 -2.13 -4.04
C VAL A 72 -0.07 -1.37 -4.44
N ILE A 73 -0.06 -0.03 -4.42
CA ILE A 73 -1.24 0.76 -4.83
C ILE A 73 -1.60 0.48 -6.29
N ILE A 74 -0.61 0.45 -7.19
CA ILE A 74 -0.81 0.14 -8.61
C ILE A 74 -1.41 -1.26 -8.76
N THR A 75 -0.89 -2.25 -8.06
CA THR A 75 -1.41 -3.63 -8.09
C THR A 75 -2.90 -3.70 -7.71
N TYR A 76 -3.34 -2.96 -6.69
CA TYR A 76 -4.76 -2.89 -6.35
C TYR A 76 -5.59 -2.10 -7.37
N PHE A 77 -5.05 -1.04 -7.97
CA PHE A 77 -5.74 -0.30 -9.02
C PHE A 77 -5.93 -1.16 -10.27
N ASP A 78 -4.89 -1.86 -10.72
CA ASP A 78 -4.94 -2.76 -11.86
C ASP A 78 -5.96 -3.89 -11.62
N ASP A 79 -5.95 -4.52 -10.43
CA ASP A 79 -6.91 -5.55 -10.02
C ASP A 79 -8.37 -5.06 -10.04
N ASN A 80 -8.57 -3.78 -9.72
CA ASN A 80 -9.88 -3.14 -9.72
C ASN A 80 -10.21 -2.41 -11.03
N ASN A 81 -9.40 -2.58 -12.09
CA ASN A 81 -9.53 -1.90 -13.39
C ASN A 81 -9.66 -0.38 -13.25
N MET A 82 -8.81 0.23 -12.41
CA MET A 82 -8.77 1.67 -12.20
C MET A 82 -7.58 2.29 -12.91
N ASP A 83 -7.84 3.24 -13.78
CA ASP A 83 -6.81 4.11 -14.32
C ASP A 83 -6.36 5.13 -13.27
N TYR A 84 -5.09 5.53 -13.32
CA TYR A 84 -4.52 6.45 -12.34
C TYR A 84 -3.52 7.42 -12.96
N ASP A 85 -3.38 8.57 -12.31
CA ASP A 85 -2.39 9.58 -12.64
C ASP A 85 -1.10 9.31 -11.85
N LYS A 86 -0.03 8.98 -12.59
CA LYS A 86 1.29 8.62 -12.03
C LYS A 86 1.90 9.74 -11.18
N ASP A 87 1.74 11.00 -11.58
CA ASP A 87 2.29 12.14 -10.86
C ASP A 87 1.51 12.41 -9.58
N LYS A 88 0.17 12.30 -9.64
CA LYS A 88 -0.68 12.40 -8.45
C LYS A 88 -0.39 11.27 -7.47
N LEU A 89 -0.26 10.02 -7.94
CA LEU A 89 0.06 8.89 -7.09
C LEU A 89 1.40 9.10 -6.37
N THR A 90 2.44 9.49 -7.11
CA THR A 90 3.77 9.75 -6.55
C THR A 90 3.73 10.85 -5.50
N LYS A 91 3.05 11.96 -5.79
CA LYS A 91 2.83 13.07 -4.84
C LYS A 91 2.04 12.62 -3.62
N THR A 92 1.02 11.78 -3.79
CA THR A 92 0.21 11.23 -2.70
C THR A 92 1.08 10.40 -1.75
N VAL A 93 1.85 9.44 -2.28
CA VAL A 93 2.76 8.59 -1.48
C VAL A 93 3.79 9.43 -0.74
N TRP A 94 4.40 10.40 -1.43
CA TRP A 94 5.35 11.32 -0.82
C TRP A 94 4.71 12.14 0.31
N ASN A 95 3.51 12.68 0.10
CA ASN A 95 2.80 13.46 1.11
C ASN A 95 2.40 12.64 2.34
N ILE A 96 1.94 11.39 2.14
CA ILE A 96 1.59 10.48 3.23
C ILE A 96 2.83 10.21 4.09
N SER A 97 3.93 9.80 3.44
CA SER A 97 5.18 9.48 4.13
C SER A 97 5.78 10.71 4.83
N LYS A 98 5.87 11.86 4.13
CA LYS A 98 6.46 13.08 4.70
C LYS A 98 5.67 13.63 5.91
N LYS A 99 4.35 13.49 5.90
CA LYS A 99 3.47 14.03 6.95
C LYS A 99 3.03 12.98 7.97
N ASN A 100 3.54 11.76 7.90
CA ASN A 100 3.17 10.63 8.77
C ASN A 100 1.64 10.48 8.92
N ILE A 101 0.92 10.47 7.81
CA ILE A 101 -0.55 10.42 7.83
C ILE A 101 -1.00 9.01 8.21
N ALA A 102 -1.42 8.82 9.46
CA ALA A 102 -1.84 7.52 9.99
C ALA A 102 -3.36 7.27 9.97
N ASP A 103 -4.17 8.32 9.71
CA ASP A 103 -5.63 8.19 9.69
C ASP A 103 -6.10 7.43 8.44
N ILE A 104 -6.74 6.28 8.65
CA ILE A 104 -7.15 5.36 7.57
C ILE A 104 -8.14 6.01 6.61
N ASN A 105 -9.14 6.75 7.11
CA ASN A 105 -10.13 7.40 6.26
C ASN A 105 -9.50 8.46 5.35
N LYS A 106 -8.52 9.19 5.87
CA LYS A 106 -7.72 10.16 5.11
C LYS A 106 -6.83 9.48 4.10
N LEU A 107 -6.19 8.37 4.45
CA LEU A 107 -5.41 7.56 3.51
C LEU A 107 -6.27 7.07 2.35
N MET A 108 -7.45 6.50 2.62
CA MET A 108 -8.40 6.06 1.59
C MET A 108 -8.74 7.19 0.61
N ARG A 109 -9.07 8.38 1.14
CA ARG A 109 -9.38 9.55 0.30
C ARG A 109 -8.18 9.98 -0.54
N MET A 110 -6.98 10.02 0.05
CA MET A 110 -5.76 10.43 -0.65
C MET A 110 -5.37 9.45 -1.76
N ILE A 111 -5.47 8.15 -1.50
CA ILE A 111 -5.22 7.09 -2.49
C ILE A 111 -6.25 7.20 -3.62
N LYS A 112 -7.54 7.27 -3.29
CA LYS A 112 -8.62 7.40 -4.28
C LYS A 112 -8.49 8.64 -5.16
N ASN A 113 -7.96 9.75 -4.64
CA ASN A 113 -7.73 10.97 -5.42
C ASN A 113 -6.66 10.84 -6.52
N ALA A 114 -5.89 9.74 -6.54
CA ALA A 114 -4.96 9.44 -7.64
C ALA A 114 -5.64 8.77 -8.84
N VAL A 115 -6.85 8.22 -8.66
CA VAL A 115 -7.65 7.57 -9.72
C VAL A 115 -8.18 8.63 -10.69
N VAL A 116 -8.17 8.34 -11.98
CA VAL A 116 -8.78 9.18 -13.02
C VAL A 116 -10.15 8.62 -13.43
N PRO A 117 -11.11 9.48 -13.85
CA PRO A 117 -12.42 9.04 -14.34
C PRO A 117 -12.36 8.24 -15.63
#